data_AF-A0A316P1P2-F1
#
_entry.id   AF-A0A316P1P2-F1
#
_cell.length_a   1.000
_cell.length_b   1.000
_cell.length_c   1.000
_cell.angle_alpha   90.00
_cell.angle_beta   90.00
_cell.angle_gamma   90.00
#
_symmetry.space_group_name_H-M   'P 1'
#
loop_
_entity.id
_entity.type
_entity.pdbx_description
1 polymer ?
#
loop_
_entity_poly.entity_id
_entity_poly.type
_entity_poly.pdbx_seq_one_letter_code
_entity_poly.pdbx_strand_id
1 'polypeptide(L)'
;MKPIFDELIQPMMQTFAVDLIAEIISSERDNQVQIARKMGKDADWIKKYINFEVKNHEFRSPSEDSMACIYIYFTRSDYDGSQTMSKLPSTNQLVIEAFASGENDLFDEHCVKTSSDTVADIRLDYLVSQIKQIMMSEAAENIRIKAGISSTILKSTERTFYPEKENISKSVMSQKIIFELDFNEKTKYLTGTKIKELYIQNHIRDELFSILITDL
;
A
#
# COMPACT_ATOMS: atom_id res chain seq x y z
N MET A 1 3.49 19.00 -38.16
CA MET A 1 3.96 19.34 -36.81
C MET A 1 4.66 18.12 -36.24
N LYS A 2 5.87 18.26 -35.70
CA LYS A 2 6.49 17.19 -34.90
C LYS A 2 5.82 17.19 -33.51
N PRO A 3 5.55 16.04 -32.88
CA PRO A 3 5.01 16.03 -31.53
C PRO A 3 6.02 16.67 -30.57
N ILE A 4 5.57 17.62 -29.75
CA ILE A 4 6.37 18.34 -28.73
C ILE A 4 6.35 17.53 -27.42
N PHE A 5 6.60 16.22 -27.49
CA PHE A 5 6.63 15.37 -26.30
C PHE A 5 7.85 14.45 -26.34
N ASP A 6 9.04 15.04 -26.39
CA ASP A 6 10.28 14.28 -26.22
C ASP A 6 10.53 13.87 -24.75
N GLU A 7 9.80 14.41 -23.78
CA GLU A 7 10.00 14.06 -22.36
C GLU A 7 8.70 14.16 -21.54
N LEU A 8 7.72 13.28 -21.80
CA LEU A 8 6.71 12.96 -20.79
C LEU A 8 7.33 11.98 -19.79
N ILE A 9 8.39 12.43 -19.11
CA ILE A 9 9.09 11.68 -18.05
C ILE A 9 8.19 11.70 -16.82
N GLN A 10 7.12 10.90 -16.81
CA GLN A 10 6.51 10.47 -15.56
C GLN A 10 7.30 9.29 -15.01
N PRO A 11 7.45 9.16 -13.67
CA PRO A 11 8.10 8.01 -13.04
C PRO A 11 7.22 6.75 -13.21
N MET A 12 7.34 6.16 -14.39
CA MET A 12 6.55 5.03 -14.87
C MET A 12 6.82 3.77 -14.06
N MET A 13 8.06 3.57 -13.62
CA MET A 13 8.42 2.41 -12.82
C MET A 13 7.94 2.50 -11.37
N GLN A 14 7.87 3.70 -10.80
CA GLN A 14 7.29 3.90 -9.46
C GLN A 14 5.77 3.69 -9.48
N THR A 15 5.09 4.19 -10.52
CA THR A 15 3.64 3.99 -10.70
C THR A 15 3.32 2.50 -10.85
N PHE A 16 4.03 1.80 -11.73
CA PHE A 16 3.89 0.35 -11.87
C PHE A 16 4.24 -0.39 -10.56
N ALA A 17 5.28 0.03 -9.84
CA ALA A 17 5.64 -0.58 -8.56
C ALA A 17 4.54 -0.43 -7.50
N VAL A 18 3.87 0.72 -7.43
CA VAL A 18 2.71 0.93 -6.56
C VAL A 18 1.61 -0.09 -6.90
N ASP A 19 1.27 -0.24 -8.18
CA ASP A 19 0.19 -1.11 -8.62
C ASP A 19 0.53 -2.60 -8.45
N LEU A 20 1.77 -2.97 -8.76
CA LEU A 20 2.27 -4.32 -8.52
C LEU A 20 2.22 -4.68 -7.03
N ILE A 21 2.65 -3.78 -6.15
CA ILE A 21 2.66 -4.02 -4.70
C ILE A 21 1.22 -4.07 -4.16
N ALA A 22 0.33 -3.21 -4.65
CA ALA A 22 -1.08 -3.26 -4.34
C ALA A 22 -1.71 -4.60 -4.73
N GLU A 23 -1.34 -5.14 -5.90
CA GLU A 23 -1.82 -6.44 -6.36
C GLU A 23 -1.27 -7.59 -5.52
N ILE A 24 0.04 -7.61 -5.23
CA ILE A 24 0.66 -8.62 -4.37
C ILE A 24 -0.04 -8.66 -3.00
N ILE A 25 -0.26 -7.49 -2.38
CA ILE A 25 -0.90 -7.41 -1.07
C ILE A 25 -2.36 -7.88 -1.15
N SER A 26 -3.10 -7.45 -2.17
CA SER A 26 -4.50 -7.85 -2.34
C SER A 26 -4.64 -9.35 -2.58
N SER A 27 -3.81 -9.93 -3.45
CA SER A 27 -3.83 -11.36 -3.77
C SER A 27 -3.51 -12.21 -2.53
N GLU A 28 -2.50 -11.82 -1.75
CA GLU A 28 -2.14 -12.57 -0.55
C GLU A 28 -3.19 -12.41 0.56
N ARG A 29 -3.77 -11.21 0.73
CA ARG A 29 -4.94 -11.01 1.60
C ARG A 29 -6.08 -11.93 1.19
N ASP A 30 -6.42 -11.99 -0.10
CA ASP A 30 -7.53 -12.81 -0.59
C ASP A 30 -7.27 -14.31 -0.39
N ASN A 31 -6.01 -14.75 -0.56
CA ASN A 31 -5.58 -16.09 -0.20
C ASN A 31 -5.78 -16.38 1.30
N GLN A 32 -5.35 -15.47 2.18
CA GLN A 32 -5.56 -15.58 3.62
C GLN A 32 -7.05 -15.65 4.00
N VAL A 33 -7.90 -14.85 3.35
CA VAL A 33 -9.37 -14.91 3.51
C VAL A 33 -9.90 -16.29 3.12
N GLN A 34 -9.47 -16.84 1.98
CA GLN A 34 -9.90 -18.16 1.53
C GLN A 34 -9.45 -19.27 2.49
N ILE A 35 -8.21 -19.21 3.00
CA ILE A 35 -7.69 -20.15 3.99
C ILE A 35 -8.52 -20.07 5.28
N ALA A 36 -8.78 -18.87 5.79
CA ALA A 36 -9.57 -18.69 7.01
C ALA A 36 -10.99 -19.24 6.88
N ARG A 37 -11.65 -19.03 5.72
CA ARG A 37 -12.96 -19.63 5.43
C ARG A 37 -12.91 -21.16 5.45
N LYS A 38 -11.88 -21.76 4.84
CA LYS A 38 -11.68 -23.23 4.85
C LYS A 38 -11.44 -23.76 6.26
N MET A 39 -10.86 -22.94 7.15
CA MET A 39 -10.67 -23.26 8.56
C MET A 39 -11.91 -22.99 9.44
N GLY A 40 -13.04 -22.61 8.85
CA GLY A 40 -14.30 -22.40 9.55
C GLY A 40 -14.43 -21.05 10.27
N LYS A 41 -13.61 -20.05 9.89
CA LYS A 41 -13.77 -18.68 10.40
C LYS A 41 -14.96 -17.99 9.73
N ASP A 42 -15.78 -17.33 10.55
CA ASP A 42 -16.94 -16.57 10.07
C ASP A 42 -16.53 -15.22 9.44
N ALA A 43 -17.52 -14.55 8.83
CA ALA A 43 -17.31 -13.30 8.12
C ALA A 43 -16.89 -12.15 9.05
N ASP A 44 -17.39 -12.12 10.29
CA ASP A 44 -17.09 -11.05 11.25
C ASP A 44 -15.66 -11.16 11.75
N TRP A 45 -15.21 -12.38 12.06
CA TRP A 45 -13.82 -12.68 12.40
C TRP A 45 -12.89 -12.32 11.25
N ILE A 46 -13.22 -12.73 10.02
CA ILE A 46 -12.42 -12.39 8.84
C ILE A 46 -12.35 -10.88 8.63
N LYS A 47 -13.47 -10.16 8.76
CA LYS A 47 -13.52 -8.71 8.67
C LYS A 47 -12.64 -8.04 9.73
N LYS A 48 -12.68 -8.55 10.97
CA LYS A 48 -11.95 -8.01 12.11
C LYS A 48 -10.45 -8.29 12.06
N TYR A 49 -10.00 -9.40 11.46
CA TYR A 49 -8.59 -9.81 11.56
C TYR A 49 -7.84 -9.87 10.22
N ILE A 50 -8.49 -10.14 9.10
CA ILE A 50 -7.80 -10.37 7.82
C ILE A 50 -8.18 -9.31 6.78
N ASN A 51 -9.45 -8.95 6.66
CA ASN A 51 -9.90 -8.13 5.55
C ASN A 51 -9.52 -6.65 5.71
N PHE A 52 -9.02 -6.03 4.65
CA PHE A 52 -8.74 -4.60 4.56
C PHE A 52 -8.76 -4.14 3.10
N GLU A 53 -9.09 -2.88 2.86
CA GLU A 53 -9.06 -2.28 1.52
C GLU A 53 -7.63 -1.86 1.13
N VAL A 54 -7.29 -1.98 -0.15
CA VAL A 54 -6.02 -1.50 -0.71
C VAL A 54 -6.32 -0.33 -1.62
N LYS A 55 -5.81 0.85 -1.27
CA LYS A 55 -6.04 2.10 -1.98
C LYS A 55 -4.72 2.59 -2.58
N ASN A 56 -4.56 2.42 -3.88
CA ASN A 56 -3.44 2.96 -4.65
C ASN A 56 -3.85 4.31 -5.27
N HIS A 57 -2.90 5.24 -5.38
CA HIS A 57 -3.09 6.57 -6.02
C HIS A 57 -4.15 7.50 -5.43
N GLU A 58 -4.79 7.13 -4.31
CA GLU A 58 -5.71 8.01 -3.58
C GLU A 58 -4.92 8.97 -2.66
N PHE A 59 -5.19 10.27 -2.76
CA PHE A 59 -4.55 11.32 -1.94
C PHE A 59 -5.40 11.81 -0.77
N ARG A 60 -6.53 11.15 -0.50
CA ARG A 60 -7.48 11.55 0.56
C ARG A 60 -7.58 10.45 1.60
N SER A 61 -7.60 10.84 2.86
CA SER A 61 -7.89 9.93 3.96
C SER A 61 -9.22 9.21 3.73
N PRO A 62 -9.30 7.92 4.06
CA PRO A 62 -10.48 7.10 3.84
C PRO A 62 -11.60 7.54 4.80
N SER A 63 -12.85 7.35 4.41
CA SER A 63 -13.95 7.37 5.38
C SER A 63 -13.76 6.24 6.39
N GLU A 64 -14.13 6.49 7.65
CA GLU A 64 -14.01 5.51 8.74
C GLU A 64 -14.69 4.18 8.43
N ASP A 65 -15.83 4.22 7.72
CA ASP A 65 -16.59 3.03 7.30
C ASP A 65 -15.81 2.12 6.32
N SER A 66 -14.75 2.64 5.72
CA SER A 66 -13.86 1.94 4.77
C SER A 66 -12.60 1.39 5.44
N MET A 67 -12.47 1.54 6.75
CA MET A 67 -11.34 1.00 7.51
C MET A 67 -11.63 -0.43 8.01
N ALA A 68 -10.66 -1.34 8.08
CA ALA A 68 -9.23 -1.13 7.88
C ALA A 68 -8.82 -1.02 6.39
N CYS A 69 -7.82 -0.21 6.10
CA CYS A 69 -7.31 -0.02 4.73
C CYS A 69 -5.84 0.41 4.70
N ILE A 70 -5.22 0.35 3.52
CA ILE A 70 -3.84 0.79 3.29
C ILE A 70 -3.74 1.73 2.10
N TYR A 71 -2.79 2.66 2.17
CA TYR A 71 -2.40 3.55 1.08
C TYR A 71 -0.97 3.26 0.65
N ILE A 72 -0.72 3.19 -0.65
CA ILE A 72 0.60 2.88 -1.21
C ILE A 72 1.02 4.02 -2.13
N TYR A 73 2.14 4.67 -1.81
CA TYR A 73 2.64 5.83 -2.57
C TYR A 73 4.15 6.01 -2.39
N PHE A 74 4.81 6.79 -3.25
CA PHE A 74 6.21 7.20 -3.04
C PHE A 74 6.28 8.56 -2.33
N THR A 75 7.24 8.76 -1.42
CA THR A 75 7.46 10.09 -0.84
C THR A 75 7.85 11.08 -1.94
N ARG A 76 7.17 12.24 -1.98
CA ARG A 76 7.65 13.36 -2.79
C ARG A 76 8.87 13.92 -2.07
N SER A 77 10.05 13.82 -2.68
CA SER A 77 11.21 14.59 -2.23
C SER A 77 10.88 16.07 -2.38
N ASP A 78 10.97 16.85 -1.31
CA ASP A 78 10.98 18.31 -1.45
C ASP A 78 12.21 18.69 -2.27
N TYR A 79 11.99 19.03 -3.55
CA TYR A 79 13.05 19.50 -4.43
C TYR A 79 13.42 20.92 -4.00
N ASP A 80 14.58 21.09 -3.36
CA ASP A 80 15.25 22.39 -3.36
C ASP A 80 15.63 22.73 -4.81
N GLY A 81 15.12 23.85 -5.32
CA GLY A 81 15.33 24.35 -6.68
C GLY A 81 16.80 24.60 -7.06
N SER A 82 17.75 24.42 -6.14
CA SER A 82 19.19 24.48 -6.38
C SER A 82 19.81 23.19 -6.93
N GLN A 83 19.10 22.06 -6.94
CA GLN A 83 19.70 20.74 -7.21
C GLN A 83 19.38 20.20 -8.61
N THR A 84 20.41 20.09 -9.47
CA THR A 84 20.32 19.41 -10.77
C THR A 84 20.01 17.91 -10.60
N MET A 85 18.96 17.43 -11.28
CA MET A 85 18.39 16.06 -11.31
C MET A 85 19.37 14.87 -11.44
N SER A 86 20.64 15.08 -11.74
CA SER A 86 21.63 14.04 -12.07
C SER A 86 22.52 13.58 -10.92
N LYS A 87 22.46 14.21 -9.73
CA LYS A 87 23.43 13.95 -8.63
C LYS A 87 22.85 13.41 -7.33
N LEU A 88 21.54 13.23 -7.22
CA LEU A 88 20.94 12.58 -6.06
C LEU A 88 20.53 11.14 -6.41
N PRO A 89 20.77 10.16 -5.52
CA PRO A 89 19.96 8.94 -5.53
C PRO A 89 18.51 9.39 -5.39
N SER A 90 17.66 9.08 -6.37
CA SER A 90 16.22 9.21 -6.16
C SER A 90 15.90 8.41 -4.91
N THR A 91 15.42 9.04 -3.84
CA THR A 91 14.90 8.31 -2.69
C THR A 91 13.64 7.60 -3.16
N ASN A 92 13.79 6.38 -3.67
CA ASN A 92 12.71 5.48 -4.07
C ASN A 92 12.05 4.90 -2.82
N GLN A 93 11.60 5.79 -1.94
CA GLN A 93 10.95 5.44 -0.70
C GLN A 93 9.47 5.22 -0.97
N LEU A 94 9.11 3.95 -1.06
CA LEU A 94 7.73 3.53 -1.04
C LEU A 94 7.21 3.60 0.40
N VAL A 95 6.08 4.27 0.59
CA VAL A 95 5.34 4.32 1.83
C VAL A 95 4.09 3.48 1.68
N ILE A 96 3.87 2.59 2.66
CA ILE A 96 2.59 1.94 2.89
C ILE A 96 2.02 2.50 4.19
N GLU A 97 0.98 3.32 4.10
CA GLU A 97 0.30 3.87 5.27
C GLU A 97 -0.94 3.05 5.59
N ALA A 98 -0.93 2.37 6.74
CA ALA A 98 -2.03 1.56 7.22
C ALA A 98 -2.93 2.38 8.14
N PHE A 99 -4.24 2.22 7.99
CA PHE A 99 -5.28 2.84 8.81
C PHE A 99 -6.19 1.77 9.41
N ALA A 100 -6.50 1.92 10.69
CA ALA A 100 -7.45 1.07 11.39
C ALA A 100 -8.35 1.93 12.28
N SER A 101 -9.62 1.57 12.32
CA SER A 101 -10.59 2.10 13.27
C SER A 101 -10.89 1.07 14.35
N GLY A 102 -11.27 1.57 15.52
CA GLY A 102 -11.78 0.77 16.63
C GLY A 102 -13.10 1.38 17.09
N GLU A 103 -14.07 0.51 17.33
CA GLU A 103 -15.31 0.87 18.00
C GLU A 103 -15.31 0.18 19.38
N ASN A 104 -16.00 0.75 20.36
CA ASN A 104 -16.17 0.08 21.64
C ASN A 104 -16.91 -1.25 21.43
N ASP A 105 -16.23 -2.38 21.62
CA ASP A 105 -16.86 -3.70 21.62
C ASP A 105 -17.83 -3.77 22.83
N LEU A 106 -19.12 -3.61 22.57
CA LEU A 106 -20.18 -3.75 23.57
C LEU A 106 -20.60 -5.22 23.78
N PHE A 107 -20.12 -6.14 22.95
CA PHE A 107 -20.57 -7.54 22.94
C PHE A 107 -19.40 -8.50 22.79
N ASP A 108 -18.79 -8.86 23.91
CA ASP A 108 -18.15 -10.16 24.04
C ASP A 108 -18.63 -10.74 25.38
N GLU A 109 -19.10 -12.01 25.37
CA GLU A 109 -19.71 -12.70 26.53
C GLU A 109 -18.72 -12.91 27.70
N HIS A 110 -17.51 -12.37 27.57
CA HIS A 110 -16.42 -12.41 28.53
C HIS A 110 -15.92 -11.00 28.91
N CYS A 111 -16.83 -10.07 29.24
CA CYS A 111 -16.66 -8.98 30.20
C CYS A 111 -15.28 -8.28 30.34
N VAL A 112 -14.61 -7.92 29.25
CA VAL A 112 -13.54 -6.90 29.28
C VAL A 112 -13.91 -5.81 28.29
N LYS A 113 -14.46 -4.69 28.81
CA LYS A 113 -14.71 -3.48 28.02
C LYS A 113 -13.36 -2.96 27.52
N THR A 114 -13.05 -3.26 26.27
CA THR A 114 -11.85 -2.75 25.61
C THR A 114 -12.21 -1.41 24.99
N SER A 115 -11.41 -0.37 25.23
CA SER A 115 -11.67 0.94 24.64
C SER A 115 -11.47 0.90 23.12
N SER A 116 -12.18 1.76 22.39
CA SER A 116 -12.01 1.97 20.96
C SER A 116 -10.56 2.18 20.56
N ASP A 117 -9.78 2.90 21.37
CA ASP A 117 -8.33 3.10 21.17
C ASP A 117 -7.57 1.77 21.17
N THR A 118 -7.79 0.91 22.17
CA THR A 118 -7.10 -0.37 22.27
C THR A 118 -7.51 -1.32 21.15
N VAL A 119 -8.78 -1.28 20.71
CA VAL A 119 -9.24 -2.07 19.55
C VAL A 119 -8.56 -1.58 18.26
N ALA A 120 -8.52 -0.27 18.03
CA ALA A 120 -7.87 0.33 16.86
C ALA A 120 -6.36 0.00 16.83
N ASP A 121 -5.69 0.07 17.98
CA ASP A 121 -4.27 -0.25 18.15
C ASP A 121 -3.97 -1.71 17.78
N ILE A 122 -4.68 -2.65 18.40
CA ILE A 122 -4.53 -4.08 18.12
C ILE A 122 -4.79 -4.35 16.63
N ARG A 123 -5.84 -3.75 16.05
CA ARG A 123 -6.17 -3.93 14.63
C ARG A 123 -5.05 -3.42 13.74
N LEU A 124 -4.49 -2.25 14.04
CA LEU A 124 -3.38 -1.65 13.31
C LEU A 124 -2.12 -2.53 13.39
N ASP A 125 -1.79 -3.04 14.57
CA ASP A 125 -0.63 -3.92 14.78
C ASP A 125 -0.74 -5.22 13.96
N TYR A 126 -1.93 -5.84 13.92
CA TYR A 126 -2.19 -7.00 13.07
C TYR A 126 -2.05 -6.67 11.57
N LEU A 127 -2.63 -5.55 11.13
CA LEU A 127 -2.56 -5.12 9.73
C LEU A 127 -1.10 -4.84 9.32
N VAL A 128 -0.35 -4.09 10.11
CA VAL A 128 1.07 -3.77 9.86
C VAL A 128 1.91 -5.04 9.83
N SER A 129 1.65 -5.99 10.74
CA SER A 129 2.33 -7.29 10.75
C SER A 129 2.05 -8.10 9.48
N GLN A 130 0.79 -8.14 9.03
CA GLN A 130 0.42 -8.81 7.77
C GLN A 130 1.13 -8.17 6.57
N ILE A 131 1.11 -6.84 6.45
CA ILE A 131 1.79 -6.13 5.35
C ILE A 131 3.29 -6.44 5.36
N LYS A 132 3.94 -6.38 6.52
CA LYS A 132 5.38 -6.71 6.65
C LYS A 132 5.66 -8.14 6.23
N GLN A 133 4.85 -9.11 6.66
CA GLN A 133 5.01 -10.51 6.28
C GLN A 133 4.86 -10.70 4.77
N ILE A 134 3.83 -10.11 4.15
CA ILE A 134 3.61 -10.19 2.71
C ILE A 134 4.80 -9.56 1.97
N MET A 135 5.18 -8.33 2.33
CA MET A 135 6.25 -7.59 1.67
C MET A 135 7.60 -8.28 1.80
N MET A 136 7.89 -8.91 2.93
CA MET A 136 9.16 -9.60 3.19
C MET A 136 9.15 -11.09 2.83
N SER A 137 8.06 -11.60 2.26
CA SER A 137 7.99 -13.01 1.83
C SER A 137 8.79 -13.26 0.56
N GLU A 138 9.42 -14.44 0.47
CA GLU A 138 10.18 -14.88 -0.71
C GLU A 138 9.29 -14.95 -1.97
N ALA A 139 8.03 -15.34 -1.81
CA ALA A 139 7.08 -15.39 -2.92
C ALA A 139 6.86 -14.00 -3.53
N ALA A 140 6.61 -12.99 -2.67
CA ALA A 140 6.43 -11.62 -3.10
C ALA A 140 7.74 -11.01 -3.66
N GLU A 141 8.89 -11.33 -3.06
CA GLU A 141 10.21 -10.91 -3.56
C GLU A 141 10.47 -11.42 -4.97
N ASN A 142 10.19 -12.70 -5.24
CA ASN A 142 10.37 -13.29 -6.56
C ASN A 142 9.50 -12.62 -7.64
N ILE A 143 8.26 -12.24 -7.31
CA ILE A 143 7.38 -11.49 -8.23
C ILE A 143 8.00 -10.11 -8.52
N ARG A 144 8.41 -9.37 -7.47
CA ARG A 144 9.01 -8.04 -7.60
C ARG A 144 10.29 -8.03 -8.42
N ILE A 145 11.19 -9.00 -8.20
CA ILE A 145 12.45 -9.14 -8.95
C ILE A 145 12.18 -9.38 -10.43
N LYS A 146 11.25 -10.30 -10.76
CA LYS A 146 10.85 -10.57 -12.16
C LYS A 146 10.24 -9.34 -12.83
N ALA A 147 9.58 -8.48 -12.04
CA ALA A 147 8.97 -7.25 -12.50
C ALA A 147 9.92 -6.04 -12.56
N GLY A 148 11.22 -6.23 -12.28
CA GLY A 148 12.24 -5.18 -12.42
C GLY A 148 12.53 -4.37 -11.16
N ILE A 149 11.96 -4.75 -10.01
CA ILE A 149 12.32 -4.20 -8.68
C ILE A 149 13.48 -5.04 -8.14
N SER A 150 14.69 -4.49 -8.13
CA SER A 150 15.92 -5.23 -7.83
C SER A 150 16.18 -5.41 -6.34
N SER A 151 15.64 -4.53 -5.50
CA SER A 151 15.79 -4.62 -4.04
C SER A 151 14.54 -4.08 -3.34
N THR A 152 14.27 -4.57 -2.13
CA THR A 152 13.22 -4.04 -1.25
C THR A 152 13.76 -4.07 0.18
N ILE A 153 14.02 -2.89 0.75
CA ILE A 153 14.62 -2.76 2.07
C ILE A 153 13.65 -2.03 2.99
N LEU A 154 13.25 -2.65 4.10
CA LEU A 154 12.49 -1.95 5.14
C LEU A 154 13.40 -0.91 5.82
N LYS A 155 13.07 0.38 5.70
CA LYS A 155 13.87 1.49 6.27
C LYS A 155 13.38 1.90 7.65
N SER A 156 12.08 2.13 7.79
CA SER A 156 11.50 2.58 9.06
C SER A 156 10.03 2.16 9.17
N THR A 157 9.52 2.27 10.39
CA THR A 157 8.08 2.25 10.64
C THR A 157 7.77 3.43 11.54
N GLU A 158 6.91 4.33 11.08
CA GLU A 158 6.59 5.59 11.75
C GLU A 158 5.13 5.60 12.13
N ARG A 159 4.85 5.71 13.44
CA ARG A 159 3.48 5.72 13.96
C ARG A 159 2.96 7.15 13.97
N THR A 160 1.84 7.40 13.29
CA THR A 160 1.20 8.72 13.26
C THR A 160 -0.14 8.61 13.97
N PHE A 161 -0.28 9.29 15.11
CA PHE A 161 -1.53 9.29 15.84
C PHE A 161 -2.39 10.48 15.38
N TYR A 162 -3.61 10.21 14.92
CA TYR A 162 -4.62 11.22 14.64
C TYR A 162 -5.64 11.20 15.78
N PRO A 163 -5.45 11.95 16.88
CA PRO A 163 -6.49 12.07 17.89
C PRO A 163 -7.67 12.84 17.28
N GLU A 164 -8.79 12.17 17.05
CA GLU A 164 -10.07 12.88 16.97
C GLU A 164 -10.41 13.40 18.37
N LYS A 165 -10.49 14.72 18.50
CA LYS A 165 -10.72 15.39 19.79
C LYS A 165 -12.16 15.26 20.31
N GLU A 166 -13.10 14.63 19.60
CA GLU A 166 -14.53 14.84 19.87
C GLU A 166 -15.40 13.59 20.07
N ASN A 167 -14.90 12.35 19.96
CA ASN A 167 -15.76 11.18 20.17
C ASN A 167 -15.08 10.00 20.89
N ILE A 168 -15.41 9.77 22.17
CA ILE A 168 -14.85 8.70 23.03
C ILE A 168 -15.38 7.29 22.64
N SER A 169 -16.30 7.22 21.68
CA SER A 169 -16.95 5.98 21.27
C SER A 169 -16.24 5.24 20.13
N LYS A 170 -15.37 5.94 19.37
CA LYS A 170 -14.68 5.44 18.18
C LYS A 170 -13.32 6.12 18.02
N SER A 171 -12.32 5.39 17.52
CA SER A 171 -10.95 5.89 17.37
C SER A 171 -10.33 5.42 16.06
N VAL A 172 -9.49 6.27 15.45
CA VAL A 172 -8.70 5.96 14.24
C VAL A 172 -7.21 6.05 14.54
N MET A 173 -6.44 5.06 14.11
CA MET A 173 -4.97 5.07 14.19
C MET A 173 -4.34 4.82 12.83
N SER A 174 -3.15 5.39 12.60
CA SER A 174 -2.36 5.10 11.41
C SER A 174 -0.89 4.80 11.70
N GLN A 175 -0.27 4.05 10.79
CA GLN A 175 1.15 3.74 10.82
C GLN A 175 1.72 3.63 9.41
N LYS A 176 2.83 4.33 9.17
CA LYS A 176 3.58 4.32 7.93
C LYS A 176 4.68 3.26 8.00
N ILE A 177 4.78 2.45 6.96
CA ILE A 177 5.86 1.50 6.75
C ILE A 177 6.63 2.00 5.53
N ILE A 178 7.92 2.32 5.71
CA ILE A 178 8.73 2.92 4.65
C ILE A 178 9.72 1.88 4.14
N PHE A 179 9.64 1.59 2.84
CA PHE A 179 10.54 0.71 2.11
C PHE A 179 11.37 1.54 1.13
N GLU A 180 12.65 1.21 0.99
CA GLU A 180 13.49 1.66 -0.11
C GLU A 180 13.49 0.60 -1.20
N LEU A 181 13.18 1.01 -2.43
CA LEU A 181 13.13 0.15 -3.60
C LEU A 181 14.22 0.54 -4.60
N ASP A 182 15.00 -0.43 -5.05
CA ASP A 182 15.85 -0.25 -6.23
C ASP A 182 15.21 -0.88 -7.46
N PHE A 183 15.55 -0.36 -8.62
CA PHE A 183 15.01 -0.80 -9.91
C PHE A 183 16.14 -1.18 -10.86
N ASN A 184 15.94 -2.26 -11.61
CA ASN A 184 16.88 -2.71 -12.64
C ASN A 184 17.02 -1.70 -13.78
N GLU A 185 15.96 -0.97 -14.08
CA GLU A 185 15.93 0.09 -15.09
C GLU A 185 15.75 1.46 -14.42
N LYS A 186 16.30 2.51 -15.05
CA LYS A 186 16.08 3.88 -14.57
C LYS A 186 14.58 4.19 -14.59
N THR A 187 14.06 4.71 -13.47
CA THR A 187 12.62 4.95 -13.19
C THR A 187 11.86 5.81 -14.21
N LYS A 188 12.59 6.48 -15.11
CA LYS A 188 12.14 7.53 -16.03
C LYS A 188 11.98 7.09 -17.50
N TYR A 189 12.27 5.83 -17.85
CA TYR A 189 12.47 5.43 -19.25
C TYR A 189 11.63 4.26 -19.77
N LEU A 190 10.59 3.83 -19.04
CA LEU A 190 9.70 2.80 -19.59
C LEU A 190 8.84 3.39 -20.70
N THR A 191 8.57 2.62 -21.75
CA THR A 191 7.58 2.98 -22.77
C THR A 191 6.20 2.48 -22.35
N GLY A 192 5.13 3.10 -22.85
CA GLY A 192 3.76 2.65 -22.56
C GLY A 192 3.53 1.18 -22.93
N THR A 193 4.17 0.69 -23.99
CA THR A 193 4.15 -0.73 -24.40
C THR A 193 4.78 -1.62 -23.33
N LYS A 194 5.96 -1.24 -22.81
CA LYS A 194 6.65 -2.01 -21.77
C LYS A 194 5.84 -2.06 -20.47
N ILE A 195 5.15 -0.97 -20.11
CA ILE A 195 4.22 -0.98 -18.98
C ILE A 195 3.11 -2.00 -19.21
N LYS A 196 2.42 -1.95 -20.36
CA LYS A 196 1.33 -2.88 -20.66
C LYS A 196 1.79 -4.34 -20.58
N GLU A 197 2.97 -4.64 -21.13
CA GLU A 197 3.59 -5.97 -20.98
C GLU A 197 3.76 -6.37 -19.52
N LEU A 198 4.28 -5.47 -18.68
CA LEU A 198 4.50 -5.74 -17.26
C LEU A 198 3.17 -5.95 -16.49
N TYR A 199 2.10 -5.20 -16.80
CA TYR A 199 0.78 -5.44 -16.18
C TYR A 199 0.22 -6.80 -16.57
N ILE A 200 0.29 -7.15 -17.86
CA ILE A 200 -0.19 -8.45 -18.37
C ILE A 200 0.62 -9.61 -17.74
N GLN A 201 1.94 -9.50 -17.72
CA GLN A 201 2.83 -10.53 -17.18
C GLN A 201 2.61 -10.79 -15.68
N ASN A 202 2.26 -9.76 -14.93
CA ASN A 202 2.06 -9.85 -13.48
C ASN A 202 0.58 -9.97 -13.09
N HIS A 203 -0.33 -10.16 -14.06
CA HIS A 203 -1.77 -10.29 -13.83
C HIS A 203 -2.36 -9.20 -12.94
N ILE A 204 -1.87 -7.97 -13.08
CA ILE A 204 -2.37 -6.83 -12.31
C ILE A 204 -3.80 -6.54 -12.76
N ARG A 205 -4.74 -6.44 -11.82
CA ARG A 205 -6.15 -6.16 -12.13
C ARG A 205 -6.30 -4.84 -12.88
N ASP A 206 -7.11 -4.86 -13.95
CA ASP A 206 -7.34 -3.71 -14.82
C ASP A 206 -7.87 -2.48 -14.06
N GLU A 207 -8.60 -2.69 -12.97
CA GLU A 207 -9.11 -1.63 -12.08
C GLU A 207 -8.00 -0.82 -11.39
N LEU A 208 -6.81 -1.42 -11.22
CA LEU A 208 -5.63 -0.76 -10.66
C LEU A 208 -4.85 0.03 -11.72
N PHE A 209 -5.20 -0.11 -13.00
CA PHE A 209 -4.58 0.67 -14.07
C PHE A 209 -4.99 2.14 -13.94
N SER A 210 -4.13 2.93 -13.31
CA SER A 210 -4.23 4.38 -13.30
C SER A 210 -4.26 4.91 -14.73
N ILE A 211 -5.34 5.62 -15.09
CA ILE A 211 -5.66 6.22 -16.41
C ILE A 211 -4.64 7.31 -16.85
N LEU A 212 -3.42 7.33 -16.31
CA LEU A 212 -2.33 8.16 -16.83
C LEU A 212 -1.79 7.68 -18.19
N ILE A 213 -2.37 6.64 -18.79
CA ILE A 213 -2.15 6.19 -20.19
C ILE A 213 -3.47 6.27 -20.98
N THR A 214 -4.14 7.40 -20.95
CA THR A 214 -5.08 7.84 -22.01
C THR A 214 -4.50 9.13 -22.56
N ASP A 215 -4.01 9.25 -23.79
CA ASP A 215 -4.32 8.58 -25.04
C ASP A 215 -3.04 8.37 -25.87
N LEU A 216 -2.97 7.25 -26.59
CA LEU A 216 -2.14 7.10 -27.80
C LEU A 216 -2.93 7.60 -29.00
#